data_AF-A0A650ENJ4-F1
#
_entry.id   AF-A0A650ENJ4-F1
#
_cell.length_a   1.000
_cell.length_b   1.000
_cell.length_c   1.000
_cell.angle_alpha   90.00
_cell.angle_beta   90.00
_cell.angle_gamma   90.00
#
_symmetry.space_group_name_H-M   'P 1'
#
loop_
_entity.id
_entity.type
_entity.pdbx_description
1 polymer ?
#
loop_
_entity_poly.entity_id
_entity_poly.type
_entity_poly.pdbx_seq_one_letter_code
_entity_poly.pdbx_strand_id
1 'polypeptide(L)'
;MFEPDILKIIVIAIVCVAALAVLFTIGTVIWTIVKSVKTRNFTKLKYNLVSVLCVILAAASWIFNFGWIRFFLTFTGLPVFHAVTFFFLNNFAASHIDKSRILKISTILCHVAYLTGYFCLPDAGDVDPMCAFFTLIRNEYIVNLFFIISFLGFSGSIVCLIVELIEASMIKAKSKSKNK
;
A
#
# COMPACT_ATOMS: atom_id res chain seq x y z
N MET A 1 -8.10 -31.91 0.14
CA MET A 1 -7.79 -31.77 1.57
C MET A 1 -6.27 -31.81 1.68
N PHE A 2 -5.61 -30.67 1.95
CA PHE A 2 -4.14 -30.68 2.10
C PHE A 2 -3.77 -31.41 3.39
N GLU A 3 -2.71 -32.22 3.36
CA GLU A 3 -2.15 -32.80 4.58
C GLU A 3 -1.75 -31.66 5.55
N PRO A 4 -1.98 -31.83 6.86
CA PRO A 4 -1.73 -30.79 7.85
C PRO A 4 -0.28 -30.29 7.84
N ASP A 5 0.67 -31.10 7.38
CA ASP A 5 2.08 -30.72 7.28
C ASP A 5 2.40 -29.88 6.03
N ILE A 6 1.71 -30.10 4.92
CA ILE A 6 1.81 -29.23 3.73
C ILE A 6 1.29 -27.82 4.06
N LEU A 7 0.18 -27.73 4.80
CA LEU A 7 -0.38 -26.45 5.22
C LEU A 7 0.58 -25.65 6.12
N LYS A 8 1.24 -26.32 7.09
CA LYS A 8 2.26 -25.67 7.95
C LYS A 8 3.43 -25.13 7.14
N ILE A 9 3.94 -25.91 6.18
CA ILE A 9 5.05 -25.50 5.31
C ILE A 9 4.66 -24.25 4.50
N ILE A 10 3.45 -24.24 3.92
CA ILE A 10 2.95 -23.09 3.16
C ILE A 10 2.84 -21.84 4.06
N VAL A 11 2.29 -21.97 5.26
CA VAL A 11 2.17 -20.84 6.20
C VAL A 11 3.54 -20.31 6.59
N ILE A 12 4.50 -21.17 6.93
CA ILE A 12 5.87 -20.77 7.26
C ILE A 12 6.53 -20.06 6.08
N ALA A 13 6.37 -20.58 4.86
CA ALA A 13 6.91 -19.95 3.65
C ALA A 13 6.33 -18.54 3.43
N ILE A 14 5.01 -18.36 3.59
CA ILE A 14 4.35 -17.05 3.46
C ILE A 14 4.90 -16.06 4.50
N VAL A 15 5.01 -16.49 5.77
CA VAL A 15 5.55 -15.64 6.84
C VAL A 15 6.99 -15.24 6.56
N CYS A 16 7.84 -16.16 6.12
CA CYS A 16 9.23 -15.88 5.75
C CYS A 16 9.32 -14.90 4.58
N VAL A 17 8.52 -15.09 3.51
CA VAL A 17 8.50 -14.17 2.36
C VAL A 17 8.01 -12.78 2.77
N ALA A 18 6.97 -12.69 3.60
CA ALA A 18 6.48 -11.42 4.12
C ALA A 18 7.55 -10.71 4.97
N ALA A 19 8.24 -11.43 5.85
CA ALA A 19 9.32 -10.88 6.67
C ALA A 19 10.48 -10.35 5.80
N LEU A 20 10.89 -11.11 4.78
CA LEU A 20 11.92 -10.68 3.83
C LEU A 20 11.49 -9.43 3.04
N ALA A 21 10.22 -9.35 2.61
CA ALA A 21 9.69 -8.19 1.91
C ALA A 21 9.69 -6.93 2.80
N VAL A 22 9.36 -7.08 4.09
CA VAL A 22 9.44 -5.98 5.07
C VAL A 22 10.89 -5.51 5.25
N LEU A 23 11.83 -6.43 5.48
CA LEU A 23 13.25 -6.09 5.63
C LEU A 23 13.81 -5.41 4.37
N PHE A 24 13.47 -5.92 3.19
CA PHE A 24 13.85 -5.31 1.92
C PHE A 24 13.29 -3.89 1.79
N THR A 25 12.02 -3.69 2.15
CA THR A 25 11.38 -2.36 2.13
C THR A 25 12.10 -1.40 3.06
N ILE A 26 12.41 -1.80 4.31
CA ILE A 26 13.18 -0.99 5.26
C ILE A 26 14.55 -0.61 4.67
N GLY A 27 15.27 -1.59 4.12
CA GLY A 27 16.57 -1.35 3.47
C GLY A 27 16.47 -0.35 2.32
N THR A 28 15.45 -0.45 1.47
CA THR A 28 15.23 0.50 0.37
C THR A 28 14.87 1.90 0.85
N VAL A 29 14.13 2.05 1.95
CA VAL A 29 13.82 3.34 2.57
C VAL A 29 15.09 3.99 3.09
N ILE A 30 15.89 3.27 3.90
CA ILE A 30 17.16 3.77 4.44
C ILE A 30 18.10 4.18 3.30
N TRP A 31 18.26 3.32 2.29
CA TRP A 31 19.07 3.64 1.12
C TRP A 31 18.58 4.89 0.38
N THR A 32 17.26 5.05 0.25
CA THR A 32 16.68 6.22 -0.41
C THR A 32 16.87 7.50 0.41
N ILE A 33 16.79 7.43 1.75
CA ILE A 33 17.10 8.55 2.63
C ILE A 33 18.56 8.97 2.44
N VAL A 34 19.50 8.03 2.58
CA VAL A 34 20.95 8.30 2.45
C VAL A 34 21.27 8.88 1.08
N LYS A 35 20.73 8.28 0.01
CA LYS A 35 20.97 8.74 -1.37
C LYS A 35 20.36 10.11 -1.64
N SER A 36 19.15 10.38 -1.16
CA SER A 36 18.47 11.66 -1.37
C SER A 36 19.17 12.79 -0.63
N VAL A 37 19.68 12.54 0.58
CA VAL A 37 20.50 13.51 1.33
C VAL A 37 21.79 13.83 0.57
N LYS A 38 22.50 12.81 0.07
CA LYS A 38 23.73 13.01 -0.73
C LYS A 38 23.49 13.77 -2.04
N THR A 39 22.36 13.50 -2.70
CA THR A 39 22.01 14.10 -4.01
C THR A 39 21.19 15.40 -3.89
N ARG A 40 20.88 15.86 -2.66
CA ARG A 40 19.99 16.99 -2.36
C ARG A 40 18.62 16.92 -3.05
N ASN A 41 18.14 15.71 -3.35
CA ASN A 41 16.81 15.51 -3.96
C ASN A 41 15.74 15.38 -2.87
N PHE A 42 15.39 16.51 -2.25
CA PHE A 42 14.42 16.55 -1.15
C PHE A 42 12.98 16.28 -1.58
N THR A 43 12.62 16.56 -2.84
CA THR A 43 11.28 16.25 -3.35
C THR A 43 11.04 14.74 -3.34
N LYS A 44 11.95 13.96 -3.93
CA LYS A 44 11.83 12.50 -3.96
C LYS A 44 11.75 11.92 -2.54
N LEU A 45 12.59 12.43 -1.64
CA LEU A 45 12.58 12.02 -0.25
C LEU A 45 11.23 12.26 0.42
N LYS A 46 10.66 13.46 0.26
CA LYS A 46 9.36 13.84 0.83
C LYS A 46 8.27 12.86 0.42
N TYR A 47 8.10 12.62 -0.88
CA TYR A 47 7.03 11.74 -1.36
C TYR A 47 7.22 10.29 -0.90
N ASN A 48 8.47 9.79 -0.89
CA ASN A 48 8.74 8.44 -0.40
C ASN A 48 8.44 8.30 1.09
N LEU A 49 8.81 9.30 1.92
CA LEU A 49 8.49 9.27 3.35
C LEU A 49 6.98 9.29 3.59
N VAL A 50 6.22 10.04 2.77
CA VAL A 50 4.75 10.02 2.83
C VAL A 50 4.21 8.65 2.44
N SER A 51 4.74 8.00 1.39
CA SER A 51 4.32 6.64 1.04
C SER A 51 4.61 5.63 2.15
N VAL A 52 5.77 5.72 2.81
CA VAL A 52 6.10 4.88 3.98
C VAL A 52 5.12 5.14 5.12
N LEU A 53 4.83 6.41 5.40
CA LEU A 53 3.85 6.79 6.42
C LEU A 53 2.46 6.21 6.10
N CYS A 54 2.03 6.23 4.84
CA CYS A 54 0.74 5.64 4.43
C CYS A 54 0.70 4.14 4.72
N VAL A 55 1.78 3.40 4.40
CA VAL A 55 1.88 1.96 4.68
C VAL A 55 1.87 1.69 6.19
N ILE A 56 2.60 2.47 6.99
CA ILE A 56 2.61 2.34 8.45
C ILE A 56 1.23 2.60 9.05
N LEU A 57 0.55 3.67 8.61
CA LEU A 57 -0.79 4.00 9.09
C LEU A 57 -1.82 2.94 8.70
N ALA A 58 -1.78 2.45 7.45
CA ALA A 58 -2.64 1.35 7.00
C ALA A 58 -2.39 0.08 7.82
N ALA A 59 -1.12 -0.29 8.04
CA ALA A 59 -0.75 -1.44 8.85
C ALA A 59 -1.20 -1.29 10.31
N ALA A 60 -1.01 -0.12 10.92
CA ALA A 60 -1.48 0.15 12.27
C ALA A 60 -3.00 0.06 12.37
N SER A 61 -3.73 0.71 11.46
CA SER A 61 -5.18 0.62 11.38
C SER A 61 -5.62 -0.84 11.30
N TRP A 62 -4.97 -1.64 10.47
CA TRP A 62 -5.26 -3.06 10.35
C TRP A 62 -4.94 -3.88 11.60
N ILE A 63 -3.78 -3.68 12.23
CA ILE A 63 -3.38 -4.40 13.45
C ILE A 63 -4.35 -4.12 14.61
N PHE A 64 -4.82 -2.87 14.73
CA PHE A 64 -5.76 -2.51 15.78
C PHE A 64 -7.19 -2.93 15.45
N ASN A 65 -7.54 -3.01 14.16
CA ASN A 65 -8.89 -3.34 13.69
C ASN A 65 -9.13 -4.87 13.63
N PHE A 66 -8.12 -5.64 13.22
CA PHE A 66 -8.17 -7.10 13.20
C PHE A 66 -7.58 -7.69 14.47
N GLY A 67 -8.36 -8.50 15.20
CA GLY A 67 -7.81 -9.38 16.22
C GLY A 67 -6.66 -10.25 15.65
N TRP A 68 -5.54 -10.31 16.37
CA TRP A 68 -4.25 -10.93 15.98
C TRP A 68 -4.35 -12.33 15.34
N ILE A 69 -5.40 -13.10 15.62
CA ILE A 69 -5.60 -14.46 15.13
C ILE A 69 -6.04 -14.49 13.65
N ARG A 70 -6.75 -13.48 13.15
CA ARG A 70 -7.16 -13.39 11.73
C ARG A 70 -6.07 -12.81 10.82
N PHE A 71 -5.10 -12.09 11.39
CA PHE A 71 -3.91 -11.58 10.70
C PHE A 71 -3.19 -12.67 9.90
N PHE A 72 -3.05 -13.87 10.47
CA PHE A 72 -2.33 -14.98 9.83
C PHE A 72 -3.18 -15.83 8.90
N LEU A 73 -4.50 -15.92 9.11
CA LEU A 73 -5.34 -16.97 8.52
C LEU A 73 -6.03 -16.61 7.21
N THR A 74 -6.40 -15.33 6.99
CA THR A 74 -7.37 -15.02 5.91
C THR A 74 -6.77 -14.29 4.73
N PHE A 75 -5.78 -13.39 4.93
CA PHE A 75 -5.45 -12.44 3.87
C PHE A 75 -4.02 -11.87 3.89
N THR A 76 -3.03 -12.45 4.57
CA THR A 76 -1.67 -11.86 4.66
C THR A 76 -1.02 -11.54 3.30
N GLY A 77 -1.31 -12.31 2.25
CA GLY A 77 -0.75 -12.08 0.92
C GLY A 77 -1.16 -10.74 0.30
N LEU A 78 -2.46 -10.51 0.11
CA LEU A 78 -2.96 -9.42 -0.74
C LEU A 78 -2.63 -7.99 -0.24
N PRO A 79 -2.76 -7.66 1.05
CA PRO A 79 -2.35 -6.39 1.64
C PRO A 79 -0.84 -6.18 1.59
N VAL A 80 -0.05 -7.23 1.81
CA VAL A 80 1.41 -7.16 1.69
C VAL A 80 1.80 -6.91 0.24
N PHE A 81 1.22 -7.63 -0.73
CA PHE A 81 1.44 -7.38 -2.16
C PHE A 81 1.03 -5.96 -2.56
N HIS A 82 -0.12 -5.48 -2.09
CA HIS A 82 -0.59 -4.13 -2.38
C HIS A 82 0.33 -3.05 -1.77
N ALA A 83 0.77 -3.22 -0.51
CA ALA A 83 1.71 -2.30 0.15
C ALA A 83 3.07 -2.26 -0.57
N VAL A 84 3.62 -3.42 -0.94
CA VAL A 84 4.87 -3.53 -1.70
C VAL A 84 4.73 -2.84 -3.05
N THR A 85 3.67 -3.15 -3.80
CA THR A 85 3.42 -2.54 -5.13
C THR A 85 3.25 -1.03 -5.02
N PHE A 86 2.46 -0.57 -4.05
CA PHE A 86 2.24 0.84 -3.76
C PHE A 86 3.56 1.56 -3.49
N PHE A 87 4.41 1.02 -2.61
CA PHE A 87 5.70 1.63 -2.26
C PHE A 87 6.66 1.69 -3.45
N PHE A 88 6.84 0.59 -4.20
CA PHE A 88 7.79 0.56 -5.31
C PHE A 88 7.40 1.48 -6.45
N LEU A 89 6.11 1.49 -6.83
CA LEU A 89 5.62 2.36 -7.89
C LEU A 89 5.69 3.83 -7.48
N ASN A 90 5.32 4.18 -6.25
CA ASN A 90 5.47 5.55 -5.74
C ASN A 90 6.93 5.99 -5.72
N ASN A 91 7.87 5.12 -5.31
CA ASN A 91 9.31 5.43 -5.33
C ASN A 91 9.84 5.64 -6.75
N PHE A 92 9.34 4.87 -7.72
CA PHE A 92 9.64 5.06 -9.13
C PHE A 92 9.10 6.40 -9.64
N ALA A 93 7.82 6.69 -9.38
CA ALA A 93 7.13 7.92 -9.74
C ALA A 93 7.78 9.16 -9.11
N ALA A 94 8.15 9.10 -7.83
CA ALA A 94 8.80 10.18 -7.08
C ALA A 94 10.11 10.66 -7.73
N SER A 95 10.77 9.82 -8.53
CA SER A 95 11.98 10.20 -9.28
C SER A 95 11.71 11.18 -10.44
N HIS A 96 10.44 11.31 -10.85
CA HIS A 96 10.00 12.12 -11.99
C HIS A 96 8.93 13.15 -11.60
N ILE A 97 8.56 13.22 -10.32
CA ILE A 97 7.39 13.96 -9.85
C ILE A 97 7.46 15.45 -10.16
N ASP A 98 8.64 16.06 -10.12
CA ASP A 98 8.83 17.48 -10.46
C ASP A 98 8.62 17.81 -11.93
N LYS A 99 8.53 16.79 -12.80
CA LYS A 99 8.42 16.95 -14.26
C LYS A 99 6.97 16.92 -14.77
N SER A 100 5.99 16.51 -13.95
CA SER A 100 4.58 16.43 -14.37
C SER A 100 3.63 16.79 -13.24
N ARG A 101 2.73 17.74 -13.50
CA ARG A 101 1.64 18.11 -12.59
C ARG A 101 0.64 16.96 -12.41
N ILE A 102 0.37 16.20 -13.48
CA ILE A 102 -0.51 15.03 -13.45
C ILE A 102 0.06 13.98 -12.52
N LEU A 103 1.37 13.73 -12.60
CA LEU A 103 2.06 12.78 -11.73
C LEU A 103 1.99 13.21 -10.25
N LYS A 104 2.21 14.50 -9.94
CA LYS A 104 2.05 15.05 -8.58
C LYS A 104 0.64 14.81 -8.01
N ILE A 105 -0.39 15.13 -8.80
CA ILE A 105 -1.78 14.99 -8.37
C ILE A 105 -2.13 13.51 -8.20
N SER A 106 -1.75 12.66 -9.15
CA SER A 106 -2.02 11.22 -9.11
C SER A 106 -1.37 10.56 -7.89
N THR A 107 -0.13 10.95 -7.55
CA THR A 107 0.55 10.48 -6.33
C THR A 107 -0.18 10.86 -5.05
N ILE A 108 -0.64 12.11 -4.93
CA ILE A 108 -1.38 12.54 -3.74
C ILE A 108 -2.72 11.80 -3.65
N LEU A 109 -3.45 11.70 -4.77
CA LEU A 109 -4.71 10.95 -4.84
C LEU A 109 -4.50 9.47 -4.53
N CYS A 110 -3.39 8.88 -4.98
CA CYS A 110 -3.03 7.51 -4.68
C CYS A 110 -2.83 7.30 -3.17
N HIS A 111 -2.16 8.24 -2.48
CA HIS A 111 -1.96 8.17 -1.03
C HIS A 111 -3.29 8.24 -0.27
N VAL A 112 -4.16 9.17 -0.67
CA VAL A 112 -5.50 9.33 -0.09
C VAL A 112 -6.34 8.08 -0.35
N ALA A 113 -6.44 7.63 -1.59
CA ALA A 113 -7.22 6.46 -1.96
C ALA A 113 -6.73 5.18 -1.25
N TYR A 114 -5.40 5.01 -1.16
CA TYR A 114 -4.80 3.92 -0.41
C TYR A 114 -5.24 3.95 1.06
N LEU A 115 -5.05 5.08 1.76
CA LEU A 115 -5.45 5.21 3.17
C LEU A 115 -6.96 5.02 3.37
N THR A 116 -7.79 5.61 2.51
CA THR A 116 -9.26 5.43 2.54
C THR A 116 -9.63 3.96 2.41
N GLY A 117 -8.98 3.22 1.48
CA GLY A 117 -9.19 1.79 1.30
C GLY A 117 -8.97 1.02 2.60
N TYR A 118 -7.87 1.29 3.31
CA TYR A 118 -7.52 0.58 4.54
C TYR A 118 -8.27 1.04 5.78
N PHE A 119 -8.56 2.33 5.93
CA PHE A 119 -9.24 2.88 7.10
C PHE A 119 -10.75 2.63 7.09
N CYS A 120 -11.36 2.62 5.90
CA CYS A 120 -12.79 2.36 5.77
C CYS A 120 -13.13 0.88 5.64
N LEU A 121 -12.13 -0.01 5.58
CA LEU A 121 -12.39 -1.43 5.49
C LEU A 121 -13.12 -1.87 6.77
N PRO A 122 -14.32 -2.47 6.67
CA PRO A 122 -15.00 -3.02 7.82
C PRO A 122 -14.16 -4.06 8.54
N ASP A 123 -14.41 -4.21 9.84
CA ASP A 123 -13.72 -5.16 10.67
C ASP A 123 -14.09 -6.56 10.19
N ALA A 124 -13.10 -7.37 9.79
CA ALA A 124 -13.42 -8.70 9.29
C ALA A 124 -13.79 -9.61 10.47
N GLY A 125 -15.05 -10.00 10.48
CA GLY A 125 -15.66 -10.91 11.43
C GLY A 125 -16.77 -11.68 10.72
N ASP A 126 -16.74 -13.02 10.71
CA ASP A 126 -17.99 -13.80 10.59
C ASP A 126 -18.71 -13.74 11.95
N VAL A 127 -18.76 -12.55 12.53
CA VAL A 127 -19.56 -12.23 13.68
C VAL A 127 -20.69 -11.44 13.08
N ASP A 128 -21.82 -12.11 12.91
CA ASP A 128 -23.08 -11.43 12.72
C ASP A 128 -23.41 -10.76 14.06
N PRO A 129 -23.52 -9.42 14.13
CA PRO A 129 -23.50 -8.46 13.02
C PRO A 129 -22.10 -7.95 12.62
N MET A 130 -21.90 -7.83 11.30
CA MET A 130 -20.72 -7.19 10.70
C MET A 130 -20.51 -5.80 11.30
N CYS A 131 -19.26 -5.44 11.60
CA CYS A 131 -18.95 -4.19 12.27
C CYS A 131 -17.83 -3.42 11.57
N ALA A 132 -17.71 -2.14 11.88
CA ALA A 132 -16.68 -1.26 11.33
C ALA A 132 -16.08 -0.38 12.42
N PHE A 133 -14.86 0.09 12.16
CA PHE A 133 -14.14 1.05 12.99
C PHE A 133 -13.92 0.54 14.42
N PHE A 134 -13.21 -0.59 14.56
CA PHE A 134 -12.86 -1.18 15.86
C PHE A 134 -14.10 -1.61 16.67
N THR A 135 -15.08 -2.17 15.96
CA THR A 135 -16.32 -2.75 16.51
C THR A 135 -17.26 -1.69 17.10
N LEU A 136 -16.94 -0.41 16.91
CA LEU A 136 -17.72 0.73 17.40
C LEU A 136 -19.01 0.92 16.58
N ILE A 137 -18.96 0.63 15.27
CA ILE A 137 -20.10 0.76 14.37
C ILE A 137 -20.66 -0.63 14.07
N ARG A 138 -21.94 -0.86 14.41
CA ARG A 138 -22.65 -2.13 14.18
C ARG A 138 -23.90 -1.99 13.33
N ASN A 139 -24.17 -0.78 12.82
CA ASN A 139 -25.30 -0.54 11.94
C ASN A 139 -24.97 -1.05 10.53
N GLU A 140 -25.75 -2.01 10.04
CA GLU A 140 -25.53 -2.69 8.76
C GLU A 140 -25.43 -1.72 7.56
N TYR A 141 -26.28 -0.70 7.50
CA TYR A 141 -26.24 0.30 6.42
C TYR A 141 -24.95 1.11 6.44
N ILE A 142 -24.49 1.50 7.63
CA ILE A 142 -23.24 2.24 7.78
C ILE A 142 -22.06 1.33 7.43
N VAL A 143 -22.04 0.10 7.93
CA VAL A 143 -20.97 -0.88 7.63
C VAL A 143 -20.88 -1.15 6.12
N ASN A 144 -22.01 -1.31 5.42
CA ASN A 144 -22.05 -1.45 3.97
C ASN A 144 -21.53 -0.20 3.25
N LEU A 145 -21.84 1.00 3.73
CA LEU A 145 -21.28 2.24 3.18
C LEU A 145 -19.75 2.27 3.33
N PHE A 146 -19.22 1.90 4.49
CA PHE A 146 -17.78 1.79 4.75
C PHE A 146 -17.12 0.78 3.80
N PHE A 147 -17.74 -0.38 3.59
CA PHE A 147 -17.29 -1.37 2.61
C PHE A 147 -17.18 -0.79 1.20
N ILE A 148 -18.22 -0.09 0.72
CA ILE A 148 -18.22 0.55 -0.60
C ILE A 148 -17.11 1.60 -0.71
N ILE A 149 -16.95 2.45 0.31
CA ILE A 149 -15.89 3.47 0.35
C ILE A 149 -14.50 2.81 0.32
N SER A 150 -14.30 1.74 1.09
CA SER A 150 -13.07 0.96 1.10
C SER A 150 -12.76 0.38 -0.29
N PHE A 151 -13.75 -0.25 -0.93
CA PHE A 151 -13.61 -0.81 -2.27
C PHE A 151 -13.27 0.25 -3.33
N LEU A 152 -13.92 1.40 -3.27
CA LEU A 152 -13.60 2.55 -4.13
C LEU A 152 -12.20 3.09 -3.87
N GLY A 153 -11.76 3.13 -2.60
CA GLY A 153 -10.40 3.51 -2.21
C GLY A 153 -9.34 2.57 -2.81
N PHE A 154 -9.52 1.26 -2.67
CA PHE A 154 -8.63 0.25 -3.26
C PHE A 154 -8.60 0.32 -4.79
N SER A 155 -9.77 0.42 -5.43
CA SER A 155 -9.85 0.52 -6.88
C SER A 155 -9.19 1.82 -7.38
N GLY A 156 -9.46 2.93 -6.69
CA GLY A 156 -8.88 4.22 -6.96
C GLY A 156 -7.36 4.26 -6.80
N SER A 157 -6.81 3.59 -5.78
CA SER A 157 -5.36 3.51 -5.59
C SER A 157 -4.70 2.74 -6.74
N ILE A 158 -5.29 1.63 -7.17
CA ILE A 158 -4.78 0.86 -8.33
C ILE A 158 -4.79 1.70 -9.60
N VAL A 159 -5.88 2.42 -9.88
CA VAL A 159 -5.98 3.30 -11.05
C VAL A 159 -4.90 4.40 -10.99
N CYS A 160 -4.71 5.03 -9.83
CA CYS A 160 -3.67 6.06 -9.68
C CYS A 160 -2.26 5.49 -9.91
N LEU A 161 -1.96 4.29 -9.38
CA LEU A 161 -0.68 3.61 -9.60
C LEU A 161 -0.42 3.32 -11.08
N ILE A 162 -1.45 2.92 -11.84
CA ILE A 162 -1.34 2.71 -13.29
C ILE A 162 -1.03 4.04 -14.00
N VAL A 163 -1.74 5.12 -13.66
CA VAL A 163 -1.49 6.45 -14.23
C VAL A 163 -0.07 6.94 -13.91
N GLU A 164 0.38 6.77 -12.67
CA GLU A 164 1.74 7.10 -12.26
C GLU A 164 2.80 6.35 -13.07
N LEU A 165 2.60 5.05 -13.29
CA LEU A 165 3.50 4.21 -14.06
C LEU A 165 3.59 4.68 -15.52
N ILE A 166 2.44 4.98 -16.14
CA ILE A 166 2.37 5.46 -17.53
C ILE A 166 3.09 6.82 -17.67
N GLU A 167 2.73 7.79 -16.84
CA GLU A 167 3.31 9.14 -16.86
C GLU A 167 4.82 9.12 -16.62
N ALA A 168 5.27 8.41 -15.58
CA ALA A 168 6.70 8.29 -15.27
C ALA A 168 7.47 7.61 -16.41
N SER A 169 6.88 6.59 -17.04
CA SER A 169 7.48 5.89 -18.19
C SER A 169 7.58 6.80 -19.43
N MET A 170 6.55 7.60 -19.72
CA MET A 170 6.56 8.56 -20.82
C MET A 170 7.62 9.65 -20.62
N ILE A 171 7.76 10.19 -19.41
CA ILE A 171 8.79 11.18 -19.06
C ILE A 171 10.19 10.57 -19.26
N LYS A 172 10.40 9.35 -18.80
CA LYS A 172 11.67 8.62 -18.96
C LYS A 172 12.00 8.41 -20.44
N ALA A 173 11.03 7.99 -21.26
CA ALA A 173 11.23 7.80 -22.71
C ALA A 173 11.60 9.11 -23.42
N LYS A 174 10.87 10.21 -23.14
CA LYS A 174 11.18 11.54 -23.71
C LYS A 174 12.58 12.02 -23.35
N SER A 175 13.04 11.78 -22.12
CA SER A 175 14.39 12.18 -21.70
C SER A 175 15.50 11.41 -22.44
N LYS A 176 15.29 10.14 -22.77
CA LYS A 176 16.26 9.34 -23.54
C LYS A 176 16.34 9.78 -25.00
N SER A 177 15.22 10.18 -25.60
CA SER A 177 15.19 10.65 -26.99
C SER A 177 15.89 11.99 -27.20
N LYS A 178 16.00 12.85 -26.17
CA LYS A 178 16.70 14.14 -26.26
C LYS A 178 18.22 14.04 -26.14
N ASN A 179 18.73 12.91 -25.65
CA ASN A 179 20.16 12.67 -25.45
C ASN A 179 20.78 11.79 -26.55
N LYS A 180 20.01 11.49 -27.61
CA LYS A 180 20.48 10.87 -28.86
C LYS A 180 20.49 11.92 -29.95
#